data_AF-A0A662SWD7-F1
#
_entry.id   AF-A0A662SWD7-F1
#
_cell.length_a   1.000
_cell.length_b   1.000
_cell.length_c   1.000
_cell.angle_alpha   90.00
_cell.angle_beta   90.00
_cell.angle_gamma   90.00
#
_symmetry.space_group_name_H-M   'P 1'
#
loop_
_entity.id
_entity.type
_entity.pdbx_description
1 polymer ?
#
loop_
_entity_poly.entity_id
_entity_poly.type
_entity_poly.pdbx_seq_one_letter_code
_entity_poly.pdbx_strand_id
1 'polypeptide(L)'
;MPTLSTGYIIVGAYADKLRKTLFAQQSSLVKSGELDSKELARAAGELNRVLFDILVNKLNLDKGDVVRVRIGYEVEDRTVKWKYSTLSIEAFRRVDQGSIDKVVEEAISAASAEAGASG
;
A
#
# COMPACT_ATOMS: atom_id res chain seq x y z
N MET A 1 13.70 2.06 16.21
CA MET A 1 13.74 2.02 14.73
C MET A 1 12.31 2.17 14.21
N PRO A 2 11.96 3.31 13.58
CA PRO A 2 10.64 3.50 13.01
C PRO A 2 10.41 2.57 11.81
N THR A 3 9.14 2.23 11.57
CA THR A 3 8.70 1.46 10.40
C THR A 3 7.68 2.27 9.65
N LEU A 4 7.89 2.43 8.34
CA LEU A 4 6.85 2.91 7.45
C LEU A 4 5.95 1.74 7.08
N SER A 5 4.63 1.91 7.21
CA SER A 5 3.64 0.95 6.76
C SER A 5 2.57 1.67 5.95
N THR A 6 2.25 1.18 4.74
CA THR A 6 1.16 1.75 3.93
C THR A 6 -0.22 1.34 4.43
N GLY A 7 -0.32 0.27 5.25
CA GLY A 7 -1.57 -0.48 5.39
C GLY A 7 -1.96 -1.15 4.07
N TYR A 8 -3.16 -1.72 4.01
CA TYR A 8 -3.73 -2.19 2.74
C TYR A 8 -4.14 -0.99 1.90
N ILE A 9 -3.60 -0.92 0.69
CA ILE A 9 -3.85 0.16 -0.26
C ILE A 9 -3.85 -0.41 -1.68
N ILE A 10 -4.65 0.16 -2.57
CA ILE A 10 -4.60 -0.24 -3.98
C ILE A 10 -3.26 0.15 -4.61
N VAL A 11 -2.79 -0.65 -5.57
CA VAL A 11 -1.56 -0.39 -6.32
C VAL A 11 -1.60 0.99 -6.99
N GLY A 12 -2.75 1.44 -7.48
CA GLY A 12 -2.90 2.77 -8.07
C GLY A 12 -2.60 3.94 -7.12
N ALA A 13 -2.58 3.72 -5.80
CA ALA A 13 -2.43 4.77 -4.80
C ALA A 13 -1.25 4.56 -3.83
N TYR A 14 -0.44 3.50 -3.98
CA TYR A 14 0.61 3.18 -3.00
C TYR A 14 1.65 4.31 -2.90
N ALA A 15 1.99 4.96 -4.02
CA ALA A 15 3.03 5.99 -4.09
C ALA A 15 2.68 7.22 -3.24
N ASP A 16 1.44 7.71 -3.36
CA ASP A 16 0.94 8.83 -2.58
C ASP A 16 0.81 8.45 -1.10
N LYS A 17 0.33 7.24 -0.81
CA LYS A 17 0.24 6.72 0.57
C LYS A 17 1.62 6.64 1.23
N LEU A 18 2.63 6.14 0.51
CA LEU A 18 4.02 6.08 0.95
C LEU A 18 4.52 7.46 1.36
N ARG A 19 4.41 8.43 0.44
CA ARG A 19 4.86 9.81 0.67
C ARG A 19 4.16 10.44 1.87
N LYS A 20 2.83 10.41 1.91
CA LYS A 20 2.04 11.01 3.01
C LYS A 20 2.40 10.39 4.36
N THR A 21 2.61 9.08 4.40
CA THR A 21 2.96 8.37 5.64
C THR A 21 4.35 8.79 6.13
N LEU A 22 5.35 8.86 5.24
CA LEU A 22 6.69 9.32 5.60
C LEU A 22 6.68 10.75 6.14
N PHE A 23 5.99 11.66 5.45
CA PHE A 23 5.85 13.06 5.88
C PHE A 23 5.16 13.19 7.24
N ALA A 24 4.09 12.41 7.48
CA ALA A 24 3.41 12.41 8.77
C ALA A 24 4.33 11.95 9.90
N GLN A 25 5.05 10.83 9.70
CA GLN A 25 5.97 10.25 10.68
C GLN A 25 7.14 11.21 11.04
N GLN A 26 7.58 12.04 10.09
CA GLN A 26 8.73 12.92 10.25
C GLN A 26 8.36 14.41 10.43
N SER A 27 7.07 14.70 10.61
CA SER A 27 6.56 16.08 10.70
C SER A 27 7.21 16.90 11.83
N SER A 28 7.53 16.28 12.97
CA SER A 28 8.22 16.95 14.07
C SER A 28 9.66 17.34 13.71
N LEU A 29 10.42 16.44 13.06
CA LEU A 29 11.81 16.72 12.64
C LEU A 29 11.86 17.79 11.54
N VAL A 30 10.84 17.83 10.68
CA VAL A 30 10.71 18.91 9.68
C VAL A 30 10.43 20.24 10.37
N LYS A 31 9.55 20.27 11.39
CA LYS A 31 9.24 21.49 12.14
C LYS A 31 10.42 21.98 12.98
N SER A 32 11.24 21.09 13.54
CA SER A 32 12.45 21.45 14.28
C SER A 32 13.62 21.86 13.38
N GLY A 33 13.49 21.65 12.06
CA GLY A 33 14.54 21.94 11.09
C GLY A 33 15.67 20.91 11.09
N GLU A 34 15.52 19.77 11.77
CA GLU A 34 16.46 18.64 11.75
C GLU A 34 16.37 17.84 10.44
N LEU A 35 15.24 17.93 9.73
CA LEU A 35 15.03 17.26 8.44
C LEU A 35 14.38 18.20 7.42
N ASP A 36 14.82 18.16 6.16
CA ASP A 36 14.22 18.96 5.09
C ASP A 36 13.06 18.20 4.42
N SER A 37 11.98 18.91 4.09
CA SER A 37 10.89 18.40 3.25
C SER A 37 11.39 17.92 1.88
N LYS A 38 12.45 18.54 1.33
CA LYS A 38 13.10 18.08 0.09
C LYS A 38 13.73 16.70 0.25
N GLU A 39 14.37 16.45 1.39
CA GLU A 39 14.97 15.16 1.70
C GLU A 39 13.90 14.08 1.84
N LEU A 40 12.77 14.37 2.50
CA LEU A 40 11.64 13.45 2.56
C LEU A 40 11.05 13.13 1.19
N ALA A 41 10.95 14.13 0.30
CA ALA A 41 10.49 13.92 -1.06
C ALA A 41 11.47 13.04 -1.87
N ARG A 42 12.78 13.26 -1.70
CA ARG A 42 13.84 12.42 -2.30
C ARG A 42 13.74 10.97 -1.82
N ALA A 43 13.69 10.76 -0.51
CA ALA A 43 13.62 9.42 0.08
C ALA A 43 12.36 8.65 -0.31
N ALA A 44 11.20 9.33 -0.34
CA ALA A 44 9.96 8.74 -0.84
C ALA A 44 10.05 8.36 -2.33
N GLY A 45 10.65 9.23 -3.15
CA GLY A 45 10.85 8.96 -4.58
C GLY A 45 11.77 7.78 -4.86
N GLU A 46 12.86 7.66 -4.10
CA GLU A 46 13.80 6.54 -4.20
C GLU A 46 13.11 5.19 -3.93
N LEU A 47 12.40 5.09 -2.81
CA LEU A 47 11.66 3.88 -2.45
C LEU A 47 10.52 3.62 -3.42
N ASN A 48 9.80 4.65 -3.87
CA ASN A 48 8.74 4.51 -4.88
C ASN A 48 9.27 3.87 -6.18
N ARG A 49 10.48 4.25 -6.64
CA ARG A 49 11.09 3.64 -7.83
C ARG A 49 11.34 2.15 -7.64
N VAL A 50 11.84 1.75 -6.46
CA VAL A 50 12.06 0.34 -6.12
C VAL A 50 10.74 -0.42 -6.08
N LEU A 51 9.71 0.16 -5.45
CA LEU A 51 8.38 -0.44 -5.37
C LEU A 51 7.72 -0.53 -6.75
N PHE A 52 7.89 0.45 -7.63
CA PHE A 52 7.35 0.39 -8.99
C PHE A 52 7.93 -0.79 -9.77
N ASP A 53 9.26 -0.98 -9.69
CA ASP A 53 9.91 -2.12 -10.32
C ASP A 53 9.40 -3.46 -9.77
N ILE A 54 9.24 -3.58 -8.46
CA ILE A 54 8.73 -4.82 -7.84
C ILE A 54 7.25 -5.04 -8.19
N LEU A 55 6.39 -4.08 -7.88
CA LEU A 55 4.94 -4.25 -7.92
C LEU A 55 4.41 -4.28 -9.36
N VAL A 56 4.91 -3.39 -10.22
CA VAL A 56 4.39 -3.23 -11.59
C VAL A 56 5.20 -4.07 -12.56
N ASN A 57 6.53 -3.89 -12.62
CA ASN A 57 7.33 -4.54 -13.67
C ASN A 57 7.53 -6.04 -13.41
N LYS A 58 7.81 -6.43 -12.16
CA LYS A 58 8.15 -7.82 -11.82
C LYS A 58 6.93 -8.67 -11.45
N LEU A 59 6.06 -8.14 -10.60
CA LEU A 59 4.86 -8.84 -10.15
C LEU A 59 3.67 -8.66 -11.09
N ASN A 60 3.72 -7.70 -12.03
CA ASN A 60 2.61 -7.40 -12.95
C ASN A 60 1.29 -7.25 -12.19
N LEU A 61 1.29 -6.41 -11.14
CA LEU A 61 0.06 -6.08 -10.42
C LEU A 61 -0.69 -4.97 -11.15
N ASP A 62 -2.01 -5.12 -11.21
CA ASP A 62 -2.91 -4.14 -11.79
C ASP A 62 -3.22 -3.01 -10.80
N LYS A 63 -3.62 -1.84 -11.31
CA LYS A 63 -3.95 -0.66 -10.47
C LYS A 63 -5.00 -0.94 -9.38
N GLY A 64 -5.87 -1.93 -9.59
CA GLY A 64 -6.95 -2.33 -8.69
C GLY A 64 -6.57 -3.44 -7.70
N ASP A 65 -5.39 -4.04 -7.86
CA ASP A 65 -4.84 -4.98 -6.87
C ASP A 65 -4.53 -4.24 -5.57
N VAL A 66 -4.46 -4.98 -4.47
CA VAL A 66 -4.18 -4.44 -3.14
C VAL A 66 -2.78 -4.87 -2.71
N VAL A 67 -2.04 -3.94 -2.11
CA VAL A 67 -0.72 -4.18 -1.55
C VAL A 67 -0.61 -3.64 -0.13
N ARG A 68 0.33 -4.20 0.63
CA ARG A 68 0.77 -3.64 1.90
C ARG A 68 2.29 -3.68 1.96
N VAL A 69 2.90 -2.50 2.03
CA VAL A 69 4.35 -2.34 2.09
C VAL A 69 4.76 -1.94 3.51
N ARG A 70 5.78 -2.62 4.04
CA ARG A 70 6.45 -2.29 5.30
C ARG A 70 7.95 -2.21 5.09
N ILE A 71 8.59 -1.19 5.65
CA ILE A 71 10.06 -1.05 5.60
C ILE A 71 10.54 -0.22 6.79
N GLY A 72 11.64 -0.66 7.40
CA GLY A 72 12.37 0.09 8.43
C GLY A 72 13.28 1.16 7.82
N TYR A 73 13.51 2.23 8.57
CA TYR A 73 14.45 3.29 8.20
C TYR A 73 15.09 3.93 9.43
N GLU A 74 16.15 4.68 9.18
CA GLU A 74 16.81 5.54 10.16
C GLU A 74 16.95 6.95 9.59
N VAL A 75 17.01 7.92 10.49
CA VAL A 75 17.35 9.31 10.16
C VAL A 75 18.72 9.57 10.75
N GLU A 76 19.71 9.74 9.88
CA GLU A 76 21.11 10.01 10.25
C GLU A 76 21.62 11.15 9.38
N ASP A 77 22.35 12.09 9.98
CA ASP A 77 22.91 13.25 9.27
C ASP A 77 21.86 13.97 8.40
N ARG A 78 20.68 14.19 8.98
CA ARG A 78 19.53 14.86 8.31
C ARG A 78 19.08 14.16 7.03
N THR A 79 19.34 12.86 6.90
CA THR A 79 19.06 12.04 5.72
C THR A 79 18.25 10.80 6.11
N VAL A 80 17.28 10.41 5.28
CA VAL A 80 16.54 9.16 5.50
C VAL A 80 17.29 8.00 4.83
N LYS A 81 17.64 6.98 5.62
CA LYS A 81 18.29 5.75 5.16
C LYS A 81 17.34 4.57 5.27
N TRP A 82 16.95 3.99 4.13
CA TRP A 82 16.08 2.81 4.09
C TRP A 82 16.85 1.54 4.45
N LYS A 83 16.26 0.69 5.29
CA LYS A 83 16.78 -0.64 5.59
C LYS A 83 16.12 -1.67 4.66
N TYR A 84 16.62 -1.76 3.43
CA TYR A 84 16.03 -2.63 2.40
C TYR A 84 15.94 -4.11 2.79
N SER A 85 16.81 -4.61 3.67
CA SER A 85 16.71 -5.97 4.22
C SER A 85 15.43 -6.23 5.03
N THR A 86 14.73 -5.18 5.46
CA THR A 86 13.47 -5.24 6.20
C THR A 86 12.24 -5.01 5.31
N LEU A 87 12.44 -4.82 4.00
CA LEU A 87 11.34 -4.60 3.06
C LEU A 87 10.45 -5.84 3.02
N SER A 88 9.18 -5.66 3.38
CA SER A 88 8.14 -6.68 3.37
C SER A 88 6.96 -6.18 2.55
N ILE A 89 6.51 -7.00 1.61
CA ILE A 89 5.41 -6.69 0.70
C ILE A 89 4.40 -7.84 0.76
N GLU A 90 3.14 -7.52 1.05
CA GLU A 90 2.00 -8.39 0.78
C GLU A 90 1.27 -7.88 -0.47
N ALA A 91 0.81 -8.79 -1.33
CA ALA A 91 0.08 -8.46 -2.55
C ALA A 91 -1.15 -9.37 -2.69
N PHE A 92 -2.27 -8.77 -3.09
CA PHE A 92 -3.57 -9.43 -3.25
C PHE A 92 -4.12 -9.04 -4.61
N ARG A 93 -4.33 -10.03 -5.48
CA ARG A 93 -4.93 -9.79 -6.79
C ARG A 93 -6.43 -9.63 -6.66
N ARG A 94 -6.97 -8.63 -7.35
CA ARG A 94 -8.42 -8.44 -7.44
C ARG A 94 -9.02 -9.60 -8.23
N VAL A 95 -10.08 -10.19 -7.69
CA VAL A 95 -10.90 -11.15 -8.43
C VAL A 95 -11.76 -10.38 -9.44
N ASP A 96 -11.89 -10.94 -10.64
CA ASP A 96 -12.71 -10.38 -11.70
C ASP A 96 -14.15 -10.11 -11.23
N GLN A 97 -14.68 -8.93 -11.60
CA GLN A 97 -15.98 -8.48 -11.12
C GLN A 97 -17.12 -9.34 -11.67
N GLY A 98 -17.07 -9.75 -12.94
CA GLY A 98 -18.12 -10.58 -13.53
C GLY A 98 -18.22 -11.96 -12.88
N SER A 99 -17.08 -12.52 -12.44
CA SER A 99 -17.03 -13.76 -11.68
C SER A 99 -17.65 -13.59 -10.29
N ILE A 100 -17.38 -12.47 -9.62
CA ILE A 100 -18.02 -12.12 -8.34
C ILE A 100 -19.53 -11.97 -8.52
N ASP A 101 -19.96 -11.20 -9.53
CA ASP A 101 -21.36 -10.89 -9.75
C ASP A 101 -22.21 -12.15 -9.95
N LYS A 102 -21.70 -13.13 -10.73
CA LYS A 102 -22.35 -14.43 -10.90
C LYS A 102 -22.55 -15.19 -9.59
N VAL A 103 -21.48 -15.29 -8.79
CA VAL A 103 -21.54 -15.99 -7.49
C VAL A 103 -22.52 -15.29 -6.54
N VAL A 104 -22.55 -13.95 -6.57
CA VAL A 104 -23.48 -13.15 -5.78
C VAL A 104 -24.92 -13.38 -6.22
N GLU A 105 -25.20 -13.37 -7.53
CA GLU A 105 -26.54 -13.61 -8.09
C GLU A 105 -27.06 -15.01 -7.72
N GLU A 106 -26.21 -16.03 -7.86
CA GLU A 106 -26.53 -17.41 -7.47
C GLU A 106 -26.86 -17.52 -5.98
N ALA A 107 -26.03 -16.92 -5.11
CA ALA A 107 -26.23 -16.95 -3.66
C ALA A 107 -27.52 -16.23 -3.21
N ILE A 108 -27.81 -15.06 -3.81
CA ILE A 108 -29.03 -14.30 -3.51
C ILE A 108 -30.28 -15.08 -3.96
N SER A 109 -30.22 -15.70 -5.14
CA SER A 109 -31.33 -16.50 -5.67
C SER A 109 -31.66 -17.69 -4.78
N ALA A 110 -30.62 -18.41 -4.31
CA ALA A 110 -30.78 -19.53 -3.38
C ALA A 110 -31.38 -19.08 -2.04
N ALA A 111 -30.83 -18.02 -1.43
CA ALA A 111 -31.31 -17.50 -0.14
C ALA A 111 -32.77 -17.02 -0.20
N SER A 112 -33.18 -16.43 -1.34
CA SER A 112 -34.56 -15.95 -1.53
C SER A 112 -35.56 -17.10 -1.66
N ALA A 113 -35.16 -18.21 -2.29
CA ALA A 113 -36.00 -19.40 -2.42
C ALA A 113 -36.23 -20.10 -1.08
N GLU A 114 -35.21 -20.18 -0.23
CA GLU A 114 -35.30 -20.74 1.13
C GLU A 114 -36.21 -19.89 2.04
N ALA A 115 -36.10 -18.56 1.93
CA ALA A 115 -36.96 -17.64 2.68
C ALA A 115 -38.43 -17.72 2.25
N GLY A 116 -38.71 -17.95 0.96
CA GLY A 116 -40.07 -18.10 0.42
C GLY A 116 -40.73 -19.46 0.68
N ALA A 117 -39.95 -20.52 0.91
CA ALA A 117 -40.46 -21.86 1.21
C ALA A 117 -40.86 -22.05 2.70
N SER A 118 -40.61 -21.03 3.53
CA SER A 118 -40.85 -21.05 4.98
C SER A 118 -42.18 -20.38 5.40
N GLY A 119 -43.00 -19.93 4.44
CA GLY A 119 -44.30 -19.27 4.67
C GLY A 119 -45.42 -19.95 3.88
#